data_AF-A0A938J5P1-F1
#
_entry.id   AF-A0A938J5P1-F1
#
_cell.length_a   1.000
_cell.length_b   1.000
_cell.length_c   1.000
_cell.angle_alpha   90.00
_cell.angle_beta   90.00
_cell.angle_gamma   90.00
#
_symmetry.space_group_name_H-M   'P 1'
#
loop_
_entity.id
_entity.type
_entity.pdbx_description
1 polymer ?
#
loop_
_entity_poly.entity_id
_entity_poly.type
_entity_poly.pdbx_seq_one_letter_code
_entity_poly.pdbx_strand_id
1 'polypeptide(L)'
;MDLDGFLTGLTRLTADDLMAVAHAIDTAHATVADEVEAWEDMMCVDGVLRRSGRSRLAARAAHDAVQAVRLAVGNADATVKLDDTVVVRVAREAALFARALVAGEGADRAVAHLMPEWGRIKTAA
;
A
#
# COMPACT_ATOMS: atom_id res chain seq x y z
N MET A 1 -8.97 4.76 7.24
CA MET A 1 -8.59 3.33 7.39
C MET A 1 -7.40 3.29 8.32
N ASP A 2 -7.38 2.39 9.31
CA ASP A 2 -6.22 2.19 10.18
C ASP A 2 -5.33 1.05 9.66
N LEU A 3 -4.16 0.87 10.30
CA LEU A 3 -3.17 -0.13 9.86
C LEU A 3 -3.72 -1.56 9.93
N ASP A 4 -4.38 -1.93 11.03
CA ASP A 4 -4.87 -3.30 11.23
C ASP A 4 -6.00 -3.65 10.25
N GLY A 5 -6.91 -2.70 10.00
CA GLY A 5 -7.94 -2.83 8.98
C GLY A 5 -7.35 -2.95 7.58
N PHE A 6 -6.31 -2.16 7.27
CA PHE A 6 -5.59 -2.24 6.00
C PHE A 6 -4.93 -3.62 5.81
N LEU A 7 -4.14 -4.08 6.77
CA LEU A 7 -3.44 -5.37 6.71
C LEU A 7 -4.41 -6.55 6.60
N THR A 8 -5.50 -6.53 7.37
CA THR A 8 -6.55 -7.55 7.28
C THR A 8 -7.21 -7.53 5.91
N GLY A 9 -7.49 -6.35 5.38
CA GLY A 9 -8.05 -6.16 4.05
C GLY A 9 -7.18 -6.74 2.93
N LEU A 10 -5.87 -6.48 2.97
CA LEU A 10 -4.91 -6.99 1.99
C LEU A 10 -4.98 -8.51 1.86
N THR A 11 -5.07 -9.24 2.98
CA THR A 11 -5.11 -10.72 2.95
C THR A 11 -6.35 -11.32 2.27
N ARG A 12 -7.38 -10.49 2.02
CA ARG A 12 -8.66 -10.88 1.44
C ARG A 12 -8.81 -10.44 -0.03
N LEU A 13 -7.81 -9.79 -0.60
CA LEU A 13 -7.84 -9.37 -2.01
C LEU A 13 -7.87 -10.60 -2.92
N THR A 14 -8.74 -10.55 -3.92
CA THR A 14 -8.79 -11.55 -4.99
C THR A 14 -7.76 -11.21 -6.08
N ALA A 15 -7.55 -12.12 -7.05
CA ALA A 15 -6.71 -11.81 -8.21
C ALA A 15 -7.23 -10.58 -8.99
N ASP A 16 -8.56 -10.47 -9.16
CA ASP A 16 -9.19 -9.33 -9.82
C ASP A 16 -8.96 -8.03 -9.05
N ASP A 17 -9.02 -8.08 -7.72
CA ASP A 17 -8.70 -6.90 -6.90
C ASP A 17 -7.23 -6.52 -7.03
N LEU A 18 -6.30 -7.48 -7.05
CA LEU A 18 -4.87 -7.20 -7.22
C LEU A 18 -4.57 -6.57 -8.59
N MET A 19 -5.19 -7.06 -9.66
CA MET A 19 -5.08 -6.45 -11.00
C MET A 19 -5.69 -5.04 -11.03
N ALA A 20 -6.84 -4.84 -10.39
CA ALA A 20 -7.48 -3.54 -10.31
C ALA A 20 -6.66 -2.52 -9.51
N VAL A 21 -6.06 -2.93 -8.39
CA VAL A 21 -5.16 -2.10 -7.59
C VAL A 21 -3.91 -1.74 -8.41
N ALA A 22 -3.30 -2.70 -9.10
CA ALA A 22 -2.16 -2.41 -9.97
C ALA A 22 -2.50 -1.39 -11.06
N HIS A 23 -3.68 -1.52 -11.69
CA HIS A 23 -4.14 -0.54 -12.68
C HIS A 23 -4.40 0.85 -12.06
N ALA A 24 -4.93 0.91 -10.84
CA ALA A 24 -5.11 2.16 -10.12
C ALA A 24 -3.77 2.84 -9.82
N ILE A 25 -2.76 2.07 -9.40
CA ILE A 25 -1.38 2.54 -9.18
C ILE A 25 -0.81 3.10 -10.49
N ASP A 26 -0.94 2.37 -11.60
CA ASP A 26 -0.44 2.83 -12.90
C ASP A 26 -1.12 4.14 -13.35
N THR A 27 -2.40 4.30 -13.03
CA THR A 27 -3.15 5.53 -13.30
C THR A 27 -2.69 6.69 -12.40
N ALA A 28 -2.37 6.40 -11.14
CA ALA A 28 -1.85 7.37 -10.18
C ALA A 28 -0.41 7.81 -10.49
N HIS A 29 0.32 7.10 -11.36
CA HIS A 29 1.66 7.45 -11.82
C HIS A 29 1.73 7.70 -13.34
N ALA A 30 0.63 8.17 -13.94
CA ALA A 30 0.53 8.31 -15.39
C ALA A 30 1.47 9.39 -15.97
N THR A 31 1.90 10.35 -15.15
CA THR A 31 2.78 11.45 -15.57
C THR A 31 4.01 11.60 -14.68
N VAL A 32 5.04 12.27 -15.21
CA VAL A 32 6.24 12.62 -14.43
C VAL A 32 5.91 13.50 -13.22
N ALA A 33 4.88 14.35 -13.32
CA ALA A 33 4.45 15.17 -12.20
C ALA A 33 3.90 14.30 -11.06
N ASP A 34 3.12 13.26 -11.39
CA ASP A 34 2.57 12.34 -10.41
C ASP A 34 3.67 11.49 -9.75
N GLU A 35 4.68 11.06 -10.51
CA GLU A 35 5.85 10.38 -9.96
C GLU A 35 6.63 11.26 -8.96
N VAL A 36 6.80 12.54 -9.28
CA VAL A 36 7.44 13.52 -8.39
C VAL A 36 6.62 13.69 -7.12
N GLU A 37 5.30 13.82 -7.22
CA GLU A 37 4.43 13.97 -6.05
C GLU A 37 4.51 12.73 -5.13
N ALA A 38 4.52 11.53 -5.70
CA ALA A 38 4.70 10.30 -4.93
C ALA A 38 6.06 10.25 -4.19
N TRP A 39 7.13 10.80 -4.79
CA TRP A 39 8.42 10.90 -4.10
C TRP A 39 8.40 11.93 -2.97
N GLU A 40 7.74 13.08 -3.16
CA GLU A 40 7.55 14.08 -2.10
C GLU A 40 6.81 13.48 -0.90
N ASP A 41 5.76 12.72 -1.15
CA ASP A 41 5.00 12.02 -0.11
C ASP A 41 5.86 10.99 0.63
N MET A 42 6.66 10.20 -0.09
CA MET A 42 7.60 9.25 0.52
C MET A 42 8.63 9.95 1.40
N MET A 43 9.21 11.06 0.93
CA MET A 43 10.17 11.85 1.72
C MET A 43 9.51 12.48 2.95
N CYS A 44 8.27 12.93 2.83
CA CYS A 44 7.48 13.46 3.94
C CYS A 44 7.26 12.39 5.03
N VAL A 45 6.76 11.22 4.63
CA VAL A 45 6.56 10.06 5.52
C VAL A 45 7.86 9.72 6.26
N ASP A 46 8.98 9.64 5.54
CA ASP A 46 10.27 9.32 6.15
C ASP A 46 10.78 10.40 7.11
N GLY A 47 10.54 11.67 6.77
CA GLY A 47 10.80 12.79 7.66
C GLY A 47 10.03 12.67 8.98
N VAL A 48 8.73 12.34 8.90
CA VAL A 48 7.86 12.19 10.08
C VAL A 48 8.31 11.01 10.93
N LEU A 49 8.47 9.83 10.32
CA LEU A 49 8.86 8.60 11.03
C LEU A 49 10.19 8.74 11.77
N ARG A 50 11.15 9.44 11.17
CA ARG A 50 12.44 9.72 11.80
C ARG A 50 12.29 10.65 12.99
N ARG A 51 11.54 11.76 12.86
CA ARG A 51 11.31 12.72 13.95
C ARG A 51 10.52 12.11 15.11
N SER A 52 9.59 11.20 14.82
CA SER A 52 8.77 10.52 15.83
C SER A 52 9.42 9.25 16.40
N GLY A 53 10.60 8.85 15.95
CA GLY A 53 11.28 7.63 16.40
C GLY A 53 10.56 6.33 16.02
N ARG A 54 9.72 6.32 14.98
CA ARG A 54 8.85 5.19 14.60
C ARG A 54 9.37 4.35 13.44
N SER A 55 10.59 4.58 12.96
CA SER A 55 11.16 3.89 11.79
C SER A 55 11.11 2.36 11.89
N ARG A 56 11.33 1.78 13.10
CA ARG A 56 11.24 0.33 13.31
C ARG A 56 9.81 -0.20 13.16
N LEU A 57 8.82 0.52 13.69
CA LEU A 57 7.40 0.15 13.55
C LEU A 57 6.97 0.23 12.09
N ALA A 58 7.39 1.29 11.38
CA ALA A 58 7.10 1.45 9.97
C ALA A 58 7.74 0.36 9.10
N ALA A 59 8.98 -0.04 9.40
CA ALA A 59 9.63 -1.16 8.71
C ALA A 59 8.88 -2.48 8.93
N ARG A 60 8.38 -2.70 10.16
CA ARG A 60 7.56 -3.88 10.47
C ARG A 60 6.22 -3.85 9.73
N ALA A 61 5.50 -2.73 9.76
CA ALA A 61 4.24 -2.55 9.05
C ALA A 61 4.39 -2.75 7.53
N ALA A 62 5.46 -2.21 6.94
CA ALA A 62 5.81 -2.44 5.53
C ALA A 62 6.01 -3.92 5.22
N HIS A 63 6.75 -4.63 6.07
CA HIS A 63 6.97 -6.06 5.91
C HIS A 63 5.66 -6.86 6.00
N ASP A 64 4.84 -6.56 7.00
CA ASP A 64 3.56 -7.25 7.23
C ASP A 64 2.59 -6.99 6.05
N ALA A 65 2.58 -5.79 5.47
CA ALA A 65 1.82 -5.48 4.26
C ALA A 65 2.27 -6.30 3.04
N VAL A 66 3.59 -6.43 2.82
CA VAL A 66 4.13 -7.29 1.76
C VAL A 66 3.73 -8.75 1.96
N GLN A 67 3.79 -9.27 3.18
CA GLN A 67 3.35 -10.64 3.46
C GLN A 67 1.84 -10.81 3.25
N ALA A 68 1.03 -9.81 3.61
CA ALA A 68 -0.40 -9.85 3.39
C ALA A 68 -0.78 -9.92 1.90
N VAL A 69 -0.09 -9.16 1.03
CA VAL A 69 -0.26 -9.26 -0.43
C VAL A 69 0.14 -10.65 -0.93
N ARG A 70 1.26 -11.21 -0.46
CA ARG A 70 1.68 -12.57 -0.84
C ARG A 70 0.67 -13.63 -0.41
N LEU A 71 0.08 -13.48 0.78
CA LEU A 71 -0.97 -14.37 1.25
C LEU A 71 -2.22 -14.27 0.37
N ALA A 72 -2.60 -13.06 -0.04
CA ALA A 72 -3.71 -12.84 -0.96
C ALA A 72 -3.48 -13.53 -2.32
N VAL A 73 -2.27 -13.41 -2.87
CA VAL A 73 -1.87 -14.14 -4.09
C VAL A 73 -1.96 -15.65 -3.89
N GLY A 74 -1.50 -16.18 -2.74
CA GLY A 74 -1.59 -17.61 -2.43
C GLY A 74 -3.03 -18.11 -2.24
N ASN A 75 -3.95 -17.24 -1.84
CA ASN A 75 -5.37 -17.54 -1.68
C ASN A 75 -6.19 -17.30 -2.96
N ALA A 76 -5.59 -16.67 -3.98
CA ALA A 76 -6.25 -16.40 -5.24
C ALA A 76 -6.57 -17.71 -5.98
N ASP A 77 -7.60 -17.68 -6.82
CA ASP A 77 -7.99 -18.83 -7.64
C ASP A 77 -6.78 -19.33 -8.45
N ALA A 78 -6.44 -20.62 -8.28
CA ALA A 78 -5.30 -21.25 -8.94
C ALA A 78 -5.37 -21.19 -10.48
N THR A 79 -6.53 -20.87 -11.05
CA THR A 79 -6.72 -20.68 -12.50
C THR A 79 -6.26 -19.31 -12.99
N VAL A 80 -6.13 -18.31 -12.11
CA VAL A 80 -5.69 -16.95 -12.47
C VAL A 80 -4.22 -16.79 -12.12
N LYS A 81 -3.37 -16.84 -13.15
CA LYS A 81 -1.93 -16.58 -12.98
C LYS A 81 -1.68 -15.07 -12.98
N LEU A 82 -1.30 -14.53 -11.82
CA LEU A 82 -0.82 -13.16 -11.71
C LEU A 82 0.62 -13.04 -12.17
N ASP A 83 0.94 -11.93 -12.86
CA ASP A 83 2.31 -11.59 -13.22
C ASP A 83 3.10 -11.17 -11.96
N ASP A 84 4.32 -11.66 -11.80
CA ASP A 84 5.18 -11.29 -10.67
C ASP A 84 5.40 -9.78 -10.57
N THR A 85 5.43 -9.07 -11.71
CA THR A 85 5.56 -7.61 -11.75
C THR A 85 4.36 -6.90 -11.13
N VAL A 86 3.14 -7.40 -11.35
CA VAL A 86 1.91 -6.91 -10.72
C VAL A 86 1.98 -7.13 -9.22
N VAL A 87 2.36 -8.33 -8.78
CA VAL A 87 2.46 -8.67 -7.34
C VAL A 87 3.49 -7.79 -6.64
N VAL A 88 4.67 -7.61 -7.25
CA VAL A 88 5.74 -6.77 -6.69
C VAL A 88 5.30 -5.31 -6.62
N ARG A 89 4.60 -4.80 -7.64
CA ARG A 89 4.09 -3.43 -7.66
C ARG A 89 3.12 -3.19 -6.51
N VAL A 90 2.09 -4.03 -6.40
CA VAL A 90 1.08 -3.92 -5.34
C VAL A 90 1.71 -4.06 -3.96
N ALA A 91 2.63 -5.00 -3.78
CA ALA A 91 3.34 -5.19 -2.51
C ALA A 91 4.18 -3.96 -2.12
N ARG A 92 4.81 -3.29 -3.09
CA ARG A 92 5.60 -2.07 -2.84
C ARG A 92 4.70 -0.91 -2.41
N GLU A 93 3.60 -0.68 -3.10
CA GLU A 93 2.66 0.39 -2.73
C GLU A 93 1.98 0.10 -1.40
N ALA A 94 1.62 -1.17 -1.13
CA ALA A 94 1.07 -1.56 0.17
C ALA A 94 2.05 -1.27 1.31
N ALA A 95 3.34 -1.52 1.08
CA ALA A 95 4.39 -1.20 2.04
C ALA A 95 4.52 0.31 2.29
N LEU A 96 4.39 1.14 1.25
CA LEU A 96 4.42 2.59 1.37
C LEU A 96 3.22 3.12 2.14
N PHE A 97 2.01 2.66 1.80
CA PHE A 97 0.80 3.05 2.50
C PHE A 97 0.82 2.63 3.98
N ALA A 98 1.27 1.41 4.29
CA ALA A 98 1.43 0.95 5.67
C ALA A 98 2.39 1.85 6.48
N ARG A 99 3.48 2.33 5.87
CA ARG A 99 4.40 3.28 6.51
C ARG A 99 3.73 4.63 6.76
N ALA A 100 2.93 5.12 5.80
CA ALA A 100 2.19 6.36 5.95
C ALA A 100 1.16 6.28 7.10
N LEU A 101 0.44 5.16 7.23
CA LEU A 101 -0.47 4.91 8.35
C LEU A 101 0.25 4.91 9.71
N VAL A 102 1.48 4.37 9.80
CA VAL A 102 2.30 4.42 11.03
C VAL A 102 2.78 5.84 11.35
N ALA A 103 3.07 6.64 10.32
CA ALA A 103 3.49 8.03 10.46
C ALA A 103 2.39 8.91 11.08
N GLY A 104 1.11 8.60 10.82
CA GLY A 104 -0.04 9.29 11.41
C GLY A 104 -0.18 10.74 10.94
N GLU A 105 -0.63 11.64 11.81
CA GLU A 105 -0.99 13.05 11.52
C GLU A 105 0.08 13.84 10.72
N GLY A 106 1.35 13.46 10.80
CA GLY A 106 2.41 14.11 10.02
C GLY A 106 2.41 13.75 8.53
N ALA A 107 1.67 12.72 8.12
CA ALA A 107 1.66 12.14 6.78
C ALA A 107 0.24 12.10 6.16
N ASP A 108 -0.70 12.89 6.67
CA ASP A 108 -2.10 12.87 6.22
C ASP A 108 -2.26 13.13 4.72
N ARG A 109 -1.43 14.02 4.14
CA ARG A 109 -1.40 14.25 2.69
C ARG A 109 -1.03 12.97 1.93
N ALA A 110 0.04 12.29 2.34
CA ALA A 110 0.48 11.05 1.71
C ALA A 110 -0.56 9.94 1.86
N VAL A 111 -1.22 9.85 3.03
CA VAL A 111 -2.33 8.91 3.22
C VAL A 111 -3.48 9.25 2.28
N ALA A 112 -3.90 10.52 2.19
CA ALA A 112 -4.98 10.94 1.30
C ALA A 112 -4.68 10.69 -0.18
N HIS A 113 -3.42 10.87 -0.59
CA HIS A 113 -2.98 10.66 -1.97
C HIS A 113 -2.94 9.17 -2.35
N LEU A 114 -2.44 8.30 -1.47
CA LEU A 114 -2.33 6.85 -1.73
C LEU A 114 -3.65 6.09 -1.50
N MET A 115 -4.55 6.61 -0.66
CA MET A 115 -5.80 5.93 -0.28
C MET A 115 -6.72 5.51 -1.46
N PRO A 116 -6.86 6.27 -2.55
CA PRO A 116 -7.74 5.90 -3.67
C PRO A 116 -7.41 4.55 -4.31
N GLU A 117 -6.13 4.16 -4.32
CA GLU A 117 -5.66 2.86 -4.84
C GLU A 117 -6.27 1.68 -4.07
N TRP A 118 -6.55 1.90 -2.77
CA TRP A 118 -7.00 0.88 -1.83
C TRP A 118 -8.52 0.84 -1.66
N GLY A 119 -9.29 1.52 -2.52
CA GLY A 119 -10.75 1.61 -2.43
C GLY A 119 -11.50 0.28 -2.44
N ARG A 120 -10.85 -0.82 -2.82
CA ARG A 120 -11.38 -2.20 -2.77
C ARG A 120 -11.25 -2.88 -1.42
N ILE A 121 -10.39 -2.37 -0.54
CA ILE A 121 -10.27 -2.89 0.82
C ILE A 121 -11.50 -2.45 1.61
N LYS A 122 -12.39 -3.41 1.85
CA LYS A 122 -13.52 -3.24 2.75
C LYS A 122 -12.96 -3.14 4.17
N THR A 123 -13.10 -1.97 4.79
CA THR A 123 -12.87 -1.82 6.22
C THR A 123 -13.93 -2.64 6.94
N ALA A 124 -13.52 -3.51 7.86
CA ALA A 124 -14.48 -4.16 8.75
C ALA A 124 -15.20 -3.07 9.54
N ALA A 125 -16.53 -3.11 9.54
CA ALA A 125 -17.36 -2.24 10.38
C ALA A 125 -17.21 -2.62 11.86
#